data_AF-A0A941CBS9-F1
#
_entry.id   AF-A0A941CBS9-F1
#
_cell.length_a   1.000
_cell.length_b   1.000
_cell.length_c   1.000
_cell.angle_alpha   90.00
_cell.angle_beta   90.00
_cell.angle_gamma   90.00
#
_symmetry.space_group_name_H-M   'P 1'
#
loop_
_entity.id
_entity.type
_entity.pdbx_description
1 polymer ?
#
loop_
_entity_poly.entity_id
_entity_poly.type
_entity_poly.pdbx_seq_one_letter_code
_entity_poly.pdbx_strand_id
1 'polypeptide(L)'
;MKNTFLLLTTLLFLISCSNDEEIIEITTLKVNHYKTTTNGFFFGGLGTVLLVEERNQIGQNNFQPNFDGIVGFEYELGFIYDLKVSKTLLENPPQDASNTRIDLLEVISKTPVSSDTEFKVRLTLNQTDETFDNWVFVNQDNNYSIINSSIHIDCGNLCNELSEKVTNKEQITGVFTHGESDVYILKEILNE
;
A
#
# COMPACT_ATOMS: atom_id res chain seq x y z
N MET A 1 64.24 40.22 -23.28
CA MET A 1 64.46 39.37 -22.09
C MET A 1 63.59 39.89 -20.95
N LYS A 2 62.55 39.14 -20.57
CA LYS A 2 61.84 39.26 -19.28
C LYS A 2 61.14 37.93 -19.01
N ASN A 3 61.62 37.24 -17.98
CA ASN A 3 61.02 36.06 -17.36
C ASN A 3 59.74 36.44 -16.61
N THR A 4 58.77 35.53 -16.56
CA THR A 4 57.89 35.21 -15.40
C THR A 4 56.92 34.10 -15.84
N PHE A 5 57.10 32.83 -15.44
CA PHE A 5 56.66 32.16 -14.20
C PHE A 5 55.16 31.80 -14.15
N LEU A 6 54.89 30.49 -14.30
CA LEU A 6 53.89 29.61 -13.66
C LEU A 6 52.66 30.23 -12.97
N LEU A 7 51.44 29.76 -13.32
CA LEU A 7 50.61 29.02 -12.35
C LEU A 7 49.46 28.24 -13.00
N LEU A 8 49.40 26.96 -12.63
CA LEU A 8 48.31 26.00 -12.76
C LEU A 8 47.12 26.43 -11.89
N THR A 9 45.90 26.45 -12.43
CA THR A 9 44.67 26.17 -11.66
C THR A 9 43.58 25.65 -12.59
N THR A 10 43.59 24.34 -12.78
CA THR A 10 42.39 23.53 -12.98
C THR A 10 41.45 23.77 -11.80
N LEU A 11 40.35 24.49 -12.03
CA LEU A 11 39.26 24.59 -11.08
C LEU A 11 37.99 24.11 -11.79
N LEU A 12 37.88 22.78 -11.91
CA LEU A 12 36.59 22.10 -12.05
C LEU A 12 35.81 22.39 -10.77
N PHE A 13 35.03 23.47 -10.79
CA PHE A 13 33.94 23.61 -9.83
C PHE A 13 32.93 22.52 -10.16
N LEU A 14 33.00 21.44 -9.40
CA LEU A 14 31.87 20.57 -9.14
C LEU A 14 30.79 21.47 -8.53
N ILE A 15 29.88 21.94 -9.37
CA ILE A 15 28.62 22.49 -8.89
C ILE A 15 27.90 21.28 -8.30
N SER A 16 27.96 21.18 -6.97
CA SER A 16 27.08 20.33 -6.19
C SER A 16 25.65 20.74 -6.54
N CYS A 17 24.88 19.86 -7.20
CA CYS A 17 23.45 20.05 -7.28
C CYS A 17 22.91 20.04 -5.84
N SER A 18 22.43 21.19 -5.36
CA SER A 18 21.45 21.21 -4.28
C SER A 18 20.15 20.69 -4.90
N ASN A 19 19.88 19.40 -4.75
CA ASN A 19 18.54 18.89 -5.06
C ASN A 19 17.64 19.38 -3.93
N ASP A 20 17.05 20.56 -4.12
CA ASP A 20 16.07 21.09 -3.20
C ASP A 20 14.75 20.37 -3.49
N GLU A 21 14.49 19.29 -2.73
CA GLU A 21 13.21 18.59 -2.79
C GLU A 21 12.07 19.58 -2.48
N GLU A 22 11.12 19.74 -3.41
CA GLU A 22 10.03 20.70 -3.29
C GLU A 22 8.82 20.08 -2.59
N ILE A 23 8.46 20.61 -1.41
CA ILE A 23 7.17 20.31 -0.78
C ILE A 23 6.08 21.01 -1.58
N ILE A 24 5.31 20.23 -2.33
CA ILE A 24 4.22 20.74 -3.18
C ILE A 24 2.91 20.90 -2.42
N GLU A 25 2.75 20.19 -1.30
CA GLU A 25 1.51 20.23 -0.52
C GLU A 25 1.69 19.74 0.92
N ILE A 26 0.92 20.34 1.84
CA ILE A 26 0.61 19.77 3.15
C ILE A 26 -0.89 19.56 3.23
N THR A 27 -1.32 18.34 3.51
CA THR A 27 -2.74 17.94 3.47
C THR A 27 -3.10 16.93 4.55
N THR A 28 -4.38 16.62 4.67
CA THR A 28 -4.89 15.55 5.52
C THR A 28 -5.27 14.35 4.67
N LEU A 29 -4.84 13.16 5.11
CA LEU A 29 -5.27 11.87 4.57
C LEU A 29 -6.07 11.12 5.63
N LYS A 30 -7.20 10.56 5.24
CA LYS A 30 -7.94 9.61 6.06
C LYS A 30 -7.61 8.19 5.60
N VAL A 31 -6.98 7.39 6.44
CA VAL A 31 -6.59 6.01 6.13
C VAL A 31 -7.64 5.04 6.67
N ASN A 32 -8.03 4.08 5.84
CA ASN A 32 -9.05 3.09 6.18
C ASN A 32 -8.55 2.02 7.16
N HIS A 33 -9.49 1.34 7.81
CA HIS A 33 -9.23 0.33 8.82
C HIS A 33 -8.77 -1.03 8.29
N TYR A 34 -8.69 -1.20 6.97
CA TYR A 34 -8.18 -2.40 6.33
C TYR A 34 -7.34 -2.05 5.09
N LYS A 35 -6.44 -2.95 4.71
CA LYS A 35 -5.73 -2.94 3.43
C LYS A 35 -6.48 -3.78 2.40
N THR A 36 -6.42 -3.36 1.13
CA THR A 36 -6.92 -4.14 -0.01
C THR A 36 -5.78 -4.78 -0.78
N THR A 37 -6.10 -5.78 -1.60
CA THR A 37 -5.17 -6.43 -2.52
C THR A 37 -4.87 -5.58 -3.75
N THR A 38 -3.68 -5.75 -4.31
CA THR A 38 -3.24 -5.09 -5.54
C THR A 38 -2.24 -5.94 -6.34
N ASN A 39 -2.24 -5.78 -7.66
CA ASN A 39 -1.23 -6.30 -8.60
C ASN A 39 -0.19 -5.22 -8.99
N GLY A 40 -0.22 -4.06 -8.34
CA GLY A 40 0.76 -2.98 -8.45
C GLY A 40 1.68 -2.89 -7.25
N PHE A 41 1.85 -3.98 -6.48
CA PHE A 41 2.85 -4.04 -5.41
C PHE A 41 4.27 -4.05 -6.00
N PHE A 42 5.32 -3.90 -5.18
CA PHE A 42 6.72 -3.76 -5.62
C PHE A 42 7.04 -4.44 -6.97
N PHE A 43 7.43 -3.63 -7.97
CA PHE A 43 7.75 -4.07 -9.34
C PHE A 43 6.63 -4.82 -10.08
N GLY A 44 5.37 -4.42 -9.87
CA GLY A 44 4.20 -5.04 -10.52
C GLY A 44 3.81 -6.40 -9.92
N GLY A 45 4.17 -6.64 -8.65
CA GLY A 45 3.85 -7.86 -7.93
C GLY A 45 2.46 -7.83 -7.28
N LEU A 46 2.07 -8.98 -6.74
CA LEU A 46 0.89 -9.11 -5.90
C LEU A 46 1.22 -8.69 -4.46
N GLY A 47 0.31 -8.00 -3.80
CA GLY A 47 0.46 -7.64 -2.39
C GLY A 47 -0.75 -6.89 -1.86
N THR A 48 -0.51 -6.02 -0.88
CA THR A 48 -1.55 -5.19 -0.26
C THR A 48 -1.17 -3.73 -0.26
N VAL A 49 -2.18 -2.87 -0.20
CA VAL A 49 -2.04 -1.42 -0.25
C VAL A 49 -3.02 -0.75 0.72
N LEU A 50 -2.62 0.41 1.26
CA LEU A 50 -3.50 1.24 2.08
C LEU A 50 -4.62 1.82 1.23
N LEU A 51 -5.76 2.06 1.86
CA LEU A 51 -6.91 2.74 1.29
C LEU A 51 -7.04 4.11 1.95
N VAL A 52 -7.07 5.19 1.16
CA VAL A 52 -7.10 6.58 1.67
C VAL A 52 -8.19 7.43 1.04
N GLU A 53 -8.71 8.40 1.79
CA GLU A 53 -9.43 9.56 1.27
C GLU A 53 -8.60 10.82 1.48
N GLU A 54 -8.75 11.78 0.57
CA GLU A 54 -7.98 13.01 0.60
C GLU A 54 -8.86 14.24 0.35
N ARG A 55 -8.52 15.37 1.00
CA ARG A 55 -9.13 16.69 0.80
C ARG A 55 -10.66 16.63 0.83
N ASN A 56 -11.31 16.97 -0.29
CA ASN A 56 -12.76 17.07 -0.43
C ASN A 56 -13.47 15.69 -0.47
N GLN A 57 -12.72 14.60 -0.61
CA GLN A 57 -13.27 13.24 -0.58
C GLN A 57 -13.41 12.69 0.85
N ILE A 58 -12.80 13.34 1.85
CA ILE A 58 -12.88 12.90 3.24
C ILE A 58 -14.34 12.86 3.69
N GLY A 59 -14.78 11.69 4.17
CA GLY A 59 -16.12 11.45 4.66
C GLY A 59 -17.14 11.04 3.59
N GLN A 60 -16.71 10.88 2.33
CA GLN A 60 -17.58 10.36 1.25
C GLN A 60 -17.65 8.83 1.23
N ASN A 61 -16.85 8.14 2.05
CA ASN A 61 -16.68 6.68 2.08
C ASN A 61 -16.24 6.11 0.72
N ASN A 62 -15.39 6.84 0.01
CA ASN A 62 -14.86 6.48 -1.30
C ASN A 62 -13.33 6.38 -1.26
N PHE A 63 -12.82 5.48 -0.42
CA PHE A 63 -11.38 5.26 -0.27
C PHE A 63 -10.73 4.74 -1.55
N GLN A 64 -9.56 5.28 -1.88
CA GLN A 64 -8.76 4.90 -3.04
C GLN A 64 -7.46 4.22 -2.61
N PRO A 65 -6.94 3.25 -3.38
CA PRO A 65 -5.62 2.68 -3.14
C PRO A 65 -4.52 3.74 -3.11
N ASN A 66 -3.64 3.69 -2.10
CA ASN A 66 -2.46 4.53 -1.98
C ASN A 66 -1.19 3.72 -2.28
N PHE A 67 -0.76 3.72 -3.54
CA PHE A 67 0.39 2.94 -4.00
C PHE A 67 1.74 3.47 -3.53
N ASP A 68 1.81 4.75 -3.17
CA ASP A 68 3.05 5.42 -2.76
C ASP A 68 3.47 5.08 -1.33
N GLY A 69 2.53 4.56 -0.52
CA GLY A 69 2.71 4.43 0.91
C GLY A 69 2.81 5.80 1.61
N ILE A 70 3.09 5.75 2.92
CA ILE A 70 3.27 6.93 3.75
C ILE A 70 4.52 6.69 4.60
N VAL A 71 5.59 7.44 4.32
CA VAL A 71 6.88 7.29 5.01
C VAL A 71 6.73 7.70 6.47
N GLY A 72 7.24 6.86 7.38
CA GLY A 72 7.16 7.08 8.82
C GLY A 72 5.81 6.71 9.45
N PHE A 73 4.87 6.16 8.68
CA PHE A 73 3.58 5.73 9.20
C PHE A 73 3.56 4.22 9.50
N GLU A 74 3.44 3.89 10.78
CA GLU A 74 3.25 2.52 11.27
C GLU A 74 1.75 2.23 11.35
N TYR A 75 1.26 1.46 10.36
CA TYR A 75 -0.16 1.13 10.25
C TYR A 75 -0.53 -0.11 11.06
N GLU A 76 -1.59 -0.01 11.85
CA GLU A 76 -2.23 -1.15 12.52
C GLU A 76 -3.64 -1.37 11.97
N LEU A 77 -3.98 -2.64 11.71
CA LEU A 77 -5.31 -3.05 11.26
C LEU A 77 -6.41 -2.76 12.31
N GLY A 78 -7.63 -2.52 11.83
CA GLY A 78 -8.78 -2.24 12.69
C GLY A 78 -8.92 -0.79 13.16
N PHE A 79 -8.11 0.13 12.63
CA PHE A 79 -8.16 1.56 12.98
C PHE A 79 -8.33 2.45 11.75
N ILE A 80 -9.22 3.44 11.85
CA ILE A 80 -9.26 4.58 10.94
C ILE A 80 -8.32 5.65 11.49
N TYR A 81 -7.50 6.23 10.61
CA TYR A 81 -6.56 7.30 10.95
C TYR A 81 -6.89 8.57 10.20
N ASP A 82 -6.79 9.71 10.86
CA ASP A 82 -6.61 10.99 10.19
C ASP A 82 -5.14 11.40 10.35
N LEU A 83 -4.44 11.58 9.24
CA LEU A 83 -3.02 11.87 9.20
C LEU A 83 -2.79 13.23 8.56
N LYS A 84 -1.89 14.04 9.14
CA LYS A 84 -1.31 15.19 8.46
C LYS A 84 -0.03 14.73 7.76
N VAL A 85 0.07 15.02 6.47
CA VAL A 85 1.20 14.58 5.64
C VAL A 85 1.75 15.74 4.80
N SER A 86 3.02 15.66 4.44
CA SER A 86 3.62 16.46 3.37
C SER A 86 3.78 15.61 2.12
N LYS A 87 3.50 16.20 0.96
CA LYS A 87 3.80 15.63 -0.34
C LYS A 87 4.95 16.39 -0.96
N THR A 88 5.97 15.65 -1.36
CA THR A 88 7.21 16.19 -1.92
C THR A 88 7.38 15.67 -3.34
N LEU A 89 7.59 16.59 -4.28
CA LEU A 89 7.91 16.23 -5.66
C LEU A 89 9.38 15.81 -5.74
N LEU A 90 9.64 14.62 -6.27
CA LEU A 90 10.96 14.08 -6.49
C LEU A 90 11.43 14.48 -7.89
N GLU A 91 12.54 15.22 -7.99
CA GLU A 91 13.10 15.65 -9.28
C GLU A 91 13.63 14.48 -10.13
N ASN A 92 14.16 13.44 -9.48
CA ASN A 92 14.70 12.25 -10.14
C ASN A 92 14.00 11.00 -9.58
N PRO A 93 12.72 10.78 -9.91
CA PRO A 93 12.03 9.59 -9.43
C PRO A 93 12.60 8.34 -10.09
N PRO A 94 12.55 7.17 -9.42
CA PRO A 94 12.76 5.89 -10.09
C PRO A 94 11.82 5.77 -11.30
N GLN A 95 12.29 5.17 -12.40
CA GLN A 95 11.57 5.13 -13.68
C GLN A 95 10.16 4.51 -13.57
N ASP A 96 9.96 3.62 -12.61
CA ASP A 96 8.71 2.87 -12.38
C ASP A 96 8.03 3.23 -11.05
N ALA A 97 8.31 4.41 -10.49
CA ALA A 97 7.72 4.87 -9.24
C ALA A 97 7.03 6.24 -9.40
N SER A 98 6.12 6.54 -8.48
CA SER A 98 5.55 7.88 -8.38
C SER A 98 6.65 8.92 -8.20
N ASN A 99 6.45 10.08 -8.81
CA ASN A 99 7.29 11.24 -8.59
C ASN A 99 6.93 11.99 -7.29
N THR A 100 6.01 11.46 -6.48
CA THR A 100 5.58 12.08 -5.24
C THR A 100 5.93 11.16 -4.07
N ARG A 101 6.65 11.69 -3.08
CA ARG A 101 6.84 11.06 -1.77
C ARG A 101 5.85 11.64 -0.78
N ILE A 102 5.21 10.79 0.02
CA ILE A 102 4.30 11.19 1.09
C ILE A 102 4.97 10.90 2.43
N ASP A 103 5.25 11.94 3.21
CA ASP A 103 5.88 11.85 4.52
C ASP A 103 4.86 12.17 5.62
N LEU A 104 4.79 11.32 6.66
CA LEU A 104 3.96 11.58 7.84
C LEU A 104 4.52 12.77 8.62
N LEU A 105 3.66 13.75 8.90
CA LEU A 105 3.98 14.86 9.80
C LEU A 105 3.37 14.64 11.19
N GLU A 106 2.11 14.18 11.25
CA GLU A 106 1.36 14.04 12.49
C GLU A 106 0.23 13.03 12.35
N VAL A 107 0.02 12.20 13.38
CA VAL A 107 -1.21 11.40 13.53
C VAL A 107 -2.22 12.26 14.28
N ILE A 108 -3.23 12.77 13.56
CA ILE A 108 -4.27 13.64 14.14
C ILE A 108 -5.24 12.80 14.97
N SER A 109 -5.64 11.63 14.45
CA SER A 109 -6.55 10.71 15.12
C SER A 109 -6.22 9.25 14.79
N LYS A 110 -6.53 8.36 15.73
CA LYS A 110 -6.52 6.90 15.57
C LYS A 110 -7.76 6.35 16.27
N THR A 111 -8.73 5.88 15.50
CA THR A 111 -10.04 5.46 16.01
C THR A 111 -10.29 4.00 15.68
N PRO A 112 -10.51 3.11 16.68
CA PRO A 112 -10.82 1.72 16.41
C PRO A 112 -12.19 1.58 15.74
N VAL A 113 -12.32 0.63 14.83
CA VAL A 113 -13.61 0.18 14.32
C VAL A 113 -14.13 -1.00 15.14
N SER A 114 -15.42 -1.31 15.02
CA SER A 114 -15.98 -2.50 15.65
C SER A 114 -15.31 -3.75 15.08
N SER A 115 -15.10 -4.78 15.91
CA SER A 115 -14.65 -6.09 15.43
C SER A 115 -15.64 -6.67 14.41
N ASP A 116 -16.92 -6.34 14.52
CA ASP A 116 -17.99 -6.81 13.63
C ASP A 116 -18.12 -5.94 12.36
N THR A 117 -17.26 -4.94 12.17
CA THR A 117 -17.26 -4.13 10.95
C THR A 117 -16.81 -4.98 9.77
N GLU A 118 -17.72 -5.21 8.83
CA GLU A 118 -17.45 -5.96 7.60
C GLU A 118 -16.75 -5.10 6.55
N PHE A 119 -15.82 -5.72 5.82
CA PHE A 119 -15.14 -5.13 4.67
C PHE A 119 -14.87 -6.19 3.60
N LYS A 120 -14.72 -5.74 2.35
CA LYS A 120 -14.51 -6.62 1.20
C LYS A 120 -13.08 -6.51 0.70
N VAL A 121 -12.47 -7.66 0.45
CA VAL A 121 -11.13 -7.76 -0.15
C VAL A 121 -11.18 -8.79 -1.26
N ARG A 122 -10.76 -8.38 -2.47
CA ARG A 122 -10.63 -9.28 -3.60
C ARG A 122 -9.52 -10.29 -3.34
N LEU A 123 -9.80 -11.58 -3.54
CA LEU A 123 -8.85 -12.66 -3.28
C LEU A 123 -8.24 -13.22 -4.55
N THR A 124 -8.97 -13.16 -5.66
CA THR A 124 -8.51 -13.61 -6.98
C THR A 124 -9.05 -12.70 -8.08
N LEU A 125 -8.38 -12.64 -9.24
CA LEU A 125 -8.80 -11.85 -10.39
C LEU A 125 -8.42 -12.54 -11.70
N ASN A 126 -9.39 -12.67 -12.62
CA ASN A 126 -9.10 -13.02 -14.01
C ASN A 126 -8.82 -11.73 -14.78
N GLN A 127 -7.55 -11.43 -15.06
CA GLN A 127 -7.16 -10.23 -15.81
C GLN A 127 -7.40 -10.40 -17.32
N THR A 128 -7.00 -11.56 -17.86
CA THR A 128 -7.22 -11.98 -19.24
C THR A 128 -7.42 -13.50 -19.27
N ASP A 129 -7.69 -14.08 -20.45
CA ASP A 129 -7.85 -15.53 -20.62
C ASP A 129 -6.62 -16.34 -20.14
N GLU A 130 -5.45 -15.71 -20.00
CA GLU A 130 -4.20 -16.37 -19.59
C GLU A 130 -3.62 -15.89 -18.26
N THR A 131 -4.10 -14.76 -17.71
CA THR A 131 -3.55 -14.16 -16.49
C THR A 131 -4.55 -14.21 -15.33
N PHE A 132 -4.16 -14.94 -14.29
CA PHE A 132 -4.91 -15.12 -13.05
C PHE A 132 -4.08 -14.65 -11.86
N ASP A 133 -4.54 -13.60 -11.19
CA ASP A 133 -3.95 -13.16 -9.94
C ASP A 133 -4.58 -13.93 -8.79
N ASN A 134 -3.73 -14.50 -7.93
CA ASN A 134 -4.14 -15.13 -6.69
C ASN A 134 -3.40 -14.47 -5.52
N TRP A 135 -4.15 -13.77 -4.66
CA TRP A 135 -3.60 -13.17 -3.46
C TRP A 135 -3.65 -14.09 -2.24
N VAL A 136 -4.28 -15.26 -2.33
CA VAL A 136 -4.35 -16.23 -1.23
C VAL A 136 -3.09 -17.11 -1.26
N PHE A 137 -2.29 -16.99 -0.20
CA PHE A 137 -1.16 -17.87 0.05
C PHE A 137 -1.53 -18.92 1.10
N VAL A 138 -1.13 -20.16 0.86
CA VAL A 138 -1.30 -21.28 1.80
C VAL A 138 0.07 -21.89 2.06
N ASN A 139 0.48 -21.94 3.32
CA ASN A 139 1.76 -22.55 3.70
C ASN A 139 1.64 -24.08 3.87
N GLN A 140 2.74 -24.74 4.22
CA GLN A 140 2.79 -26.21 4.41
C GLN A 140 1.93 -26.71 5.58
N ASP A 141 1.57 -25.84 6.52
CA ASP A 141 0.76 -26.14 7.70
C ASP A 141 -0.73 -25.81 7.47
N ASN A 142 -1.14 -25.53 6.23
CA ASN A 142 -2.48 -25.06 5.85
C ASN A 142 -2.90 -23.74 6.52
N ASN A 143 -1.94 -22.87 6.86
CA ASN A 143 -2.24 -21.50 7.28
C ASN A 143 -2.42 -20.61 6.05
N TYR A 144 -3.51 -19.84 6.04
CA TYR A 144 -3.88 -18.94 4.97
C TYR A 144 -3.43 -17.51 5.29
N SER A 145 -2.95 -16.80 4.28
CA SER A 145 -2.60 -15.38 4.39
C SER A 145 -2.78 -14.66 3.07
N ILE A 146 -2.81 -13.33 3.11
CA ILE A 146 -2.68 -12.53 1.89
C ILE A 146 -1.19 -12.48 1.50
N ILE A 147 -0.88 -12.77 0.23
CA ILE A 147 0.47 -12.82 -0.31
C ILE A 147 1.23 -11.50 -0.06
N ASN A 148 2.53 -11.61 0.23
CA ASN A 148 3.43 -10.47 0.48
C ASN A 148 2.88 -9.48 1.53
N SER A 149 2.20 -10.01 2.55
CA SER A 149 1.69 -9.23 3.69
C SER A 149 1.81 -10.03 4.99
N SER A 150 1.70 -9.34 6.13
CA SER A 150 1.55 -9.99 7.44
C SER A 150 0.12 -10.46 7.72
N ILE A 151 -0.82 -10.25 6.80
CA ILE A 151 -2.24 -10.42 7.07
C ILE A 151 -2.62 -11.90 6.95
N HIS A 152 -2.96 -12.50 8.09
CA HIS A 152 -3.45 -13.87 8.15
C HIS A 152 -4.95 -13.91 7.83
N ILE A 153 -5.38 -15.00 7.18
CA ILE A 153 -6.79 -15.26 6.91
C ILE A 153 -7.25 -16.37 7.85
N ASP A 154 -8.12 -16.04 8.78
CA ASP A 154 -8.90 -17.06 9.49
C ASP A 154 -10.14 -17.38 8.66
N CYS A 155 -10.06 -18.48 7.91
CA CYS A 155 -11.15 -18.96 7.08
C CYS A 155 -12.17 -19.82 7.83
N GLY A 156 -11.92 -20.19 9.10
CA GLY A 156 -12.83 -21.03 9.90
C GLY A 156 -13.41 -22.22 9.13
N ASN A 157 -14.74 -22.30 9.06
CA ASN A 157 -15.43 -23.38 8.34
C ASN A 157 -15.41 -23.23 6.80
N LEU A 158 -14.93 -22.11 6.28
CA LEU A 158 -14.88 -21.79 4.84
C LEU A 158 -13.54 -22.17 4.20
N CYS A 159 -12.56 -22.70 4.95
CA CYS A 159 -11.23 -23.00 4.40
C CYS A 159 -11.26 -23.99 3.22
N ASN A 160 -12.10 -25.02 3.29
CA ASN A 160 -12.24 -25.99 2.20
C ASN A 160 -12.83 -25.34 0.94
N GLU A 161 -13.89 -24.54 1.10
CA GLU A 161 -14.52 -23.81 -0.01
C GLU A 161 -13.55 -22.81 -0.63
N LEU A 162 -12.83 -22.03 0.19
CA LEU A 162 -11.80 -21.10 -0.27
C LEU A 162 -10.72 -21.82 -1.09
N SER A 163 -10.22 -22.95 -0.59
CA SER A 163 -9.21 -23.75 -1.27
C SER A 163 -9.69 -24.30 -2.60
N GLU A 164 -10.93 -24.79 -2.67
CA GLU A 164 -11.54 -25.30 -3.89
C GLU A 164 -11.66 -24.20 -4.94
N LYS A 165 -12.21 -23.03 -4.56
CA LYS A 165 -12.41 -21.88 -5.46
C LYS A 165 -11.10 -21.33 -6.01
N VAL A 166 -10.08 -21.20 -5.16
CA VAL A 166 -8.73 -20.78 -5.58
C VAL A 166 -8.11 -21.82 -6.54
N THR A 167 -8.26 -23.12 -6.26
CA THR A 167 -7.75 -24.19 -7.12
C THR A 167 -8.44 -24.20 -8.49
N ASN A 168 -9.74 -23.94 -8.52
CA ASN A 168 -10.55 -23.85 -9.73
C ASN A 168 -10.36 -22.54 -10.51
N LYS A 169 -9.53 -21.61 -10.01
CA LYS A 169 -9.30 -20.27 -10.58
C LYS A 169 -10.60 -19.45 -10.72
N GLU A 170 -11.52 -19.62 -9.76
CA GLU A 170 -12.72 -18.79 -9.69
C GLU A 170 -12.35 -17.36 -9.26
N GLN A 171 -13.04 -16.37 -9.83
CA GLN A 171 -12.89 -14.98 -9.39
C GLN A 171 -13.74 -14.75 -8.14
N ILE A 172 -13.07 -14.39 -7.04
CA ILE A 172 -13.71 -14.32 -5.73
C ILE A 172 -13.26 -13.10 -4.92
N THR A 173 -14.23 -12.58 -4.16
CA THR A 173 -14.03 -11.55 -3.14
C THR A 173 -14.48 -12.09 -1.79
N GLY A 174 -13.63 -11.96 -0.78
CA GLY A 174 -13.99 -12.31 0.59
C GLY A 174 -14.66 -11.13 1.30
N VAL A 175 -15.69 -11.43 2.09
CA VAL A 175 -16.21 -10.53 3.12
C VAL A 175 -15.54 -10.89 4.43
N PHE A 176 -14.94 -9.90 5.08
CA PHE A 176 -14.09 -10.07 6.24
C PHE A 176 -14.53 -9.19 7.41
N THR A 177 -14.13 -9.60 8.59
CA THR A 177 -14.14 -8.80 9.83
C THR A 177 -12.74 -8.82 10.45
N HIS A 178 -12.49 -7.99 11.46
CA HIS A 178 -11.18 -7.94 12.13
C HIS A 178 -11.05 -9.04 13.18
N GLY A 179 -9.94 -9.77 13.13
CA GLY A 179 -9.44 -10.59 14.22
C GLY A 179 -8.35 -9.88 15.02
N GLU A 180 -7.74 -10.62 15.95
CA GLU A 180 -6.58 -10.13 16.71
C GLU A 180 -5.30 -10.19 15.86
N SER A 181 -4.36 -9.27 16.08
CA SER A 181 -2.98 -9.36 15.57
C SER A 181 -2.86 -9.59 14.04
N ASP A 182 -3.33 -8.63 13.23
CA ASP A 182 -3.29 -8.68 11.77
C ASP A 182 -4.06 -9.85 11.11
N VAL A 183 -5.17 -10.28 11.72
CA VAL A 183 -6.03 -11.33 11.17
C VAL A 183 -7.27 -10.74 10.50
N TYR A 184 -7.56 -11.22 9.29
CA TYR A 184 -8.87 -11.09 8.64
C TYR A 184 -9.67 -12.36 8.83
N ILE A 185 -10.83 -12.25 9.49
CA ILE A 185 -11.75 -13.36 9.70
C ILE A 185 -12.73 -13.40 8.55
N LEU A 186 -12.66 -14.43 7.72
CA LEU A 186 -13.54 -14.62 6.55
C LEU A 186 -14.94 -14.98 7.01
N LYS A 187 -15.93 -14.26 6.51
CA LYS A 187 -17.36 -14.46 6.81
C LYS A 187 -18.14 -15.01 5.63
N GLU A 188 -17.76 -14.62 4.42
CA GLU A 188 -18.45 -15.02 3.20
C GLU A 188 -17.48 -14.98 2.01
N ILE A 189 -17.69 -15.85 1.02
CA ILE A 189 -16.99 -15.80 -0.27
C ILE A 189 -18.01 -15.43 -1.35
N LEU A 190 -17.79 -14.30 -2.01
CA LEU A 190 -18.60 -13.81 -3.11
C LEU A 190 -17.94 -14.21 -4.44
N ASN A 191 -18.71 -14.76 -5.37
CA ASN A 191 -18.27 -14.93 -6.75
C ASN A 191 -18.49 -13.63 -7.52
N GLU A 192 -17.54 -13.25 -8.38
CA GLU A 192 -17.67 -12.09 -9.28
C GLU A 192 -17.95 -12.51 -10.74
#